data_AF-A0AA91EIE3-F1
#
_entry.id   AF-A0AA91EIE3-F1
#
_cell.length_a   1.000
_cell.length_b   1.000
_cell.length_c   1.000
_cell.angle_alpha   90.00
_cell.angle_beta   90.00
_cell.angle_gamma   90.00
#
_symmetry.space_group_name_H-M   'P 1'
#
loop_
_entity.id
_entity.type
_entity.pdbx_description
1 polymer ?
#
loop_
_entity_poly.entity_id
_entity_poly.type
_entity_poly.pdbx_seq_one_letter_code
_entity_poly.pdbx_strand_id
1 'polypeptide(L)'
;MIKATKVAYLNAKRLDFSCAGMYRVVSELSAKDFYKSMTTYQNHQVWQDVYHCHLDKVSLYLKITVVDEVLIVSFKELDDDMS
;
A
#
# COMPACT_ATOMS: atom_id res chain seq x y z
N MET A 1 -2.20 3.80 14.43
CA MET A 1 -3.09 2.94 13.60
C MET A 1 -2.78 3.19 12.13
N ILE A 2 -3.15 2.32 11.19
CA ILE A 2 -3.05 2.68 9.75
C ILE A 2 -4.24 3.56 9.35
N LYS A 3 -4.00 4.53 8.48
CA LYS A 3 -5.06 5.26 7.77
C LYS A 3 -5.03 4.86 6.30
N ALA A 4 -6.17 4.95 5.62
CA ALA A 4 -6.26 4.66 4.19
C ALA A 4 -7.10 5.72 3.48
N THR A 5 -6.72 6.08 2.26
CA THR A 5 -7.58 6.89 1.40
C THR A 5 -8.85 6.11 1.05
N LYS A 6 -9.94 6.82 0.72
CA LYS A 6 -11.20 6.18 0.30
C LYS A 6 -10.98 5.21 -0.87
N VAL A 7 -10.13 5.57 -1.83
CA VAL A 7 -9.84 4.73 -3.01
C VAL A 7 -9.05 3.48 -2.60
N ALA A 8 -8.01 3.62 -1.77
CA ALA A 8 -7.26 2.46 -1.26
C ALA A 8 -8.17 1.49 -0.49
N TYR A 9 -9.08 2.01 0.34
CA TYR A 9 -10.05 1.19 1.07
C TYR A 9 -11.02 0.45 0.13
N LEU A 10 -11.55 1.13 -0.90
CA LEU A 10 -12.46 0.51 -1.87
C LEU A 10 -11.77 -0.59 -2.68
N ASN A 11 -10.51 -0.40 -3.07
CA ASN A 11 -9.76 -1.41 -3.78
C ASN A 11 -9.41 -2.60 -2.88
N ALA A 12 -9.00 -2.35 -1.64
CA ALA A 12 -8.81 -3.42 -0.66
C ALA A 12 -10.08 -4.26 -0.50
N LYS A 13 -11.25 -3.61 -0.38
CA LYS A 13 -12.55 -4.31 -0.29
C LYS A 13 -12.88 -5.13 -1.55
N ARG A 14 -12.49 -4.68 -2.74
CA ARG A 14 -12.66 -5.44 -4.00
C ARG A 14 -11.78 -6.68 -4.06
N LEU A 15 -10.65 -6.65 -3.38
CA LEU A 15 -9.73 -7.78 -3.20
C LEU A 15 -10.07 -8.58 -1.92
N ASP A 16 -11.28 -8.42 -1.37
CA ASP A 16 -11.77 -9.09 -0.16
C ASP A 16 -10.96 -8.83 1.14
N PHE A 17 -10.20 -7.73 1.19
CA PHE A 17 -9.52 -7.29 2.41
C PHE A 17 -10.44 -6.43 3.29
N SER A 18 -10.54 -6.81 4.57
CA SER A 18 -11.09 -5.97 5.64
C SER A 18 -10.06 -4.95 6.13
N CYS A 19 -10.46 -3.97 6.97
CA CYS A 19 -9.52 -3.08 7.65
C CYS A 19 -8.44 -3.86 8.42
N ALA A 20 -8.81 -4.95 9.09
CA ALA A 20 -7.87 -5.81 9.80
C ALA A 20 -6.91 -6.52 8.83
N GLY A 21 -7.39 -6.94 7.66
CA GLY A 21 -6.57 -7.47 6.59
C GLY A 21 -5.54 -6.46 6.09
N MET A 22 -5.96 -5.21 5.84
CA MET A 22 -5.04 -4.13 5.47
C MET A 22 -3.98 -3.85 6.55
N TYR A 23 -4.37 -3.88 7.83
CA TYR A 23 -3.42 -3.72 8.94
C TYR A 23 -2.41 -4.87 9.00
N ARG A 24 -2.88 -6.11 8.81
CA ARG A 24 -2.02 -7.30 8.76
C ARG A 24 -1.00 -7.20 7.63
N VAL A 25 -1.44 -6.85 6.42
CA VAL A 25 -0.55 -6.62 5.27
C VAL A 25 0.59 -5.65 5.63
N VAL A 26 0.25 -4.48 6.18
CA VAL A 26 1.28 -3.48 6.55
C VAL A 26 2.17 -3.97 7.69
N SER A 27 1.63 -4.73 8.64
CA SER A 27 2.38 -5.23 9.79
C SER A 27 3.34 -6.37 9.44
N GLU A 28 3.08 -7.09 8.35
CA GLU A 28 3.92 -8.18 7.85
C GLU A 28 4.93 -7.74 6.78
N LEU A 29 4.90 -6.47 6.33
CA LEU A 29 5.87 -5.93 5.37
C LEU A 29 7.30 -6.06 5.89
N SER A 30 8.20 -6.44 4.99
CA SER A 30 9.62 -6.57 5.24
C SER A 30 10.44 -5.78 4.22
N ALA A 31 11.75 -5.65 4.49
CA ALA A 31 12.67 -5.03 3.54
C ALA A 31 12.75 -5.76 2.18
N LYS A 32 12.33 -7.03 2.10
CA LYS A 32 12.30 -7.79 0.85
C LYS A 32 11.16 -7.39 -0.06
N ASP A 33 10.09 -6.87 0.52
CA ASP A 33 8.90 -6.42 -0.21
C ASP A 33 9.10 -5.00 -0.77
N PHE A 34 10.13 -4.29 -0.31
CA PHE A 34 10.41 -2.92 -0.77
C PHE A 34 10.81 -2.92 -2.24
N TYR A 35 10.09 -2.14 -3.04
CA TYR A 35 10.39 -1.97 -4.45
C TYR A 35 11.17 -0.66 -4.71
N LYS A 36 10.62 0.48 -4.28
CA LYS A 36 11.26 1.80 -4.43
C LYS A 36 10.60 2.85 -3.55
N SER A 37 11.32 3.94 -3.29
CA SER A 37 10.74 5.19 -2.77
C SER A 37 10.58 6.20 -3.91
N MET A 38 9.51 6.98 -3.87
CA MET A 38 9.25 8.03 -4.85
C MET A 38 8.60 9.24 -4.19
N THR A 39 8.89 10.45 -4.68
CA THR A 39 8.21 11.65 -4.21
C THR A 39 6.89 11.87 -4.94
N THR A 40 5.93 12.57 -4.34
CA THR A 40 4.72 12.97 -5.05
C THR A 40 4.98 14.11 -6.04
N TYR A 41 4.19 14.20 -7.12
CA TYR A 41 4.24 15.33 -8.05
C TYR A 41 3.87 16.66 -7.40
N GLN A 42 2.95 16.65 -6.43
CA GLN A 42 2.43 17.86 -5.80
C GLN A 42 3.36 18.40 -4.71
N ASN A 43 4.16 17.52 -4.09
CA ASN A 43 5.12 17.92 -3.08
C ASN A 43 6.32 16.95 -3.05
N HIS A 44 7.47 17.43 -3.50
CA HIS A 44 8.71 16.66 -3.56
C HIS A 44 9.35 16.37 -2.19
N GLN A 45 8.83 16.95 -1.11
CA GLN A 45 9.26 16.65 0.26
C GLN A 45 8.50 15.46 0.85
N VAL A 46 7.41 15.03 0.21
CA VAL A 46 6.60 13.89 0.66
C VAL A 46 7.04 12.64 -0.08
N TRP A 47 7.57 11.68 0.67
CA TRP A 47 8.02 10.39 0.16
C TRP A 47 6.93 9.34 0.29
N GLN A 48 6.76 8.56 -0.77
CA GLN A 48 5.93 7.37 -0.81
C GLN A 48 6.82 6.16 -1.04
N ASP A 49 6.71 5.19 -0.16
CA ASP A 49 7.36 3.89 -0.33
C ASP A 49 6.41 2.96 -1.04
N VAL A 50 6.95 2.24 -2.02
CA VAL A 50 6.25 1.27 -2.84
C VAL A 50 6.72 -0.12 -2.43
N TYR A 51 5.76 -0.99 -2.12
CA TYR A 51 6.01 -2.38 -1.78
C TYR A 51 5.29 -3.31 -2.75
N HIS A 52 5.96 -4.39 -3.11
CA HIS A 52 5.39 -5.57 -3.75
C HIS A 52 5.41 -6.69 -2.71
N CYS A 53 4.26 -7.00 -2.12
CA CYS A 53 4.16 -8.06 -1.13
C CYS A 53 3.17 -9.12 -1.58
N HIS A 54 3.31 -10.33 -1.06
CA HIS A 54 2.39 -11.43 -1.33
C HIS A 54 1.71 -11.85 -0.03
N LEU A 55 0.37 -11.81 0.00
CA LEU A 55 -0.41 -12.29 1.13
C LEU A 55 -1.48 -13.26 0.64
N ASP A 56 -1.53 -14.43 1.26
CA ASP A 56 -2.39 -15.56 0.91
C ASP A 56 -2.26 -15.96 -0.57
N LYS A 57 -3.17 -15.50 -1.43
CA LYS A 57 -3.20 -15.80 -2.87
C LYS A 57 -3.08 -14.57 -3.76
N VAL A 58 -2.85 -13.38 -3.17
CA VAL A 58 -2.87 -12.11 -3.87
C VAL A 58 -1.50 -11.45 -3.75
N SER A 59 -0.90 -11.14 -4.90
CA SER A 59 0.26 -10.25 -4.97
C SER A 59 -0.23 -8.82 -4.99
N LEU A 60 0.29 -7.98 -4.10
CA LEU A 60 -0.19 -6.63 -3.87
C LEU A 60 0.86 -5.59 -4.25
N TYR A 61 0.39 -4.53 -4.88
CA TYR A 61 1.11 -3.28 -5.05
C TYR A 61 0.60 -2.25 -4.03
N LEU A 62 1.48 -1.83 -3.14
CA LEU A 62 1.16 -0.91 -2.04
C LEU A 62 1.96 0.38 -2.17
N LYS A 63 1.27 1.52 -2.12
CA LYS A 63 1.90 2.84 -1.95
C LYS A 63 1.57 3.34 -0.56
N ILE A 64 2.57 3.50 0.29
CA ILE A 64 2.43 4.05 1.64
C ILE A 64 3.17 5.36 1.75
N THR A 65 2.65 6.29 2.55
CA THR A 65 3.30 7.53 2.91
C THR A 65 3.35 7.61 4.42
N VAL A 66 4.49 8.00 4.99
CA VAL A 66 4.64 8.17 6.43
C VAL A 66 4.56 9.66 6.74
N VAL A 67 3.42 10.13 7.23
CA VAL A 67 3.20 11.50 7.72
C VAL A 67 2.45 11.39 9.04
N ASP A 68 3.15 11.63 10.15
CA ASP A 68 2.73 11.40 11.54
C ASP A 68 2.40 9.92 11.89
N GLU A 69 1.62 9.23 11.05
CA GLU A 69 1.30 7.80 11.07
C GLU A 69 1.42 7.22 9.64
N VAL A 70 1.28 5.89 9.49
CA VAL A 70 1.30 5.24 8.17
C VAL A 70 -0.03 5.46 7.44
N LEU A 71 0.03 6.12 6.28
CA LEU A 71 -1.09 6.33 5.37
C LEU A 71 -0.95 5.44 4.13
N ILE A 72 -1.93 4.56 3.88
CA ILE A 72 -2.04 3.78 2.65
C ILE A 72 -2.72 4.63 1.58
N VAL A 73 -1.99 4.92 0.52
CA VAL A 73 -2.45 5.76 -0.60
C VAL A 73 -2.93 4.90 -1.76
N SER A 74 -2.33 3.74 -1.98
CA SER A 74 -2.77 2.76 -2.99
C SER A 74 -2.70 1.34 -2.46
N PHE A 75 -3.70 0.55 -2.84
CA PHE A 75 -3.82 -0.88 -2.54
C PHE A 75 -4.40 -1.53 -3.80
N LYS A 76 -3.62 -2.34 -4.51
CA LYS A 76 -4.01 -2.96 -5.79
C LYS A 76 -3.39 -4.35 -5.92
N GLU A 77 -3.93 -5.16 -6.83
CA GLU A 77 -3.21 -6.34 -7.30
C GLU A 77 -1.98 -5.92 -8.10
N LEU A 78 -0.90 -6.72 -8.03
CA LEU A 78 0.38 -6.37 -8.62
C LEU A 78 0.33 -6.31 -10.16
N ASP A 79 -0.46 -7.17 -10.79
CA ASP A 79 -0.57 -7.25 -12.25
C ASP A 79 -1.30 -6.02 -12.83
N ASP A 80 -2.22 -5.42 -12.08
CA ASP A 80 -3.00 -4.24 -12.48
C ASP A 80 -2.20 -2.92 -12.47
N ASP A 81 -1.04 -2.84 -11.80
CA ASP A 81 -0.20 -1.63 -11.79
C ASP A 81 0.90 -1.65 -12.87
N MET A 82 1.08 -2.78 -13.56
CA MET A 82 2.05 -2.95 -14.66
C MET A 82 1.45 -2.76 -16.06
N SER A 83 0.14 -2.52 -16.14
CA SER A 83 -0.62 -2.25 -17.38
C SER A 83 -0.84 -0.76 -17.64
#